data_AF-A0A376LKJ1-F1
#
_entry.id   AF-A0A376LKJ1-F1
#
_cell.length_a   1.000
_cell.length_b   1.000
_cell.length_c   1.000
_cell.angle_alpha   90.00
_cell.angle_beta   90.00
_cell.angle_gamma   90.00
#
_symmetry.space_group_name_H-M   'P 1'
#
loop_
_entity.id
_entity.type
_entity.pdbx_description
1 polymer ?
#
loop_
_entity_poly.entity_id
_entity_poly.type
_entity_poly.pdbx_seq_one_letter_code
_entity_poly.pdbx_strand_id
1 'polypeptide(L)'
;MQIVSVDIGSTWTKAALFAREGDALTLVNHVLTPTTTHHLAKGFFSSLNLVLNVDNTLPLFNNGEVALKYSSSAKGGLAVAAMGLVPSITLETAKVTAHSAGAKIAQYYSYKLNRRDIQALEETQPDILLFTGGTDGGEESYGLNNARVLAESKLDCAIIYAGNRDIQDEVQEILGHKDLTIVDNVLPDLDHPNPLAARQAICDIFLKRIVKGKGLDVVVDKTGEEPMPTPWTVFELVKAISNVDHSWKEFILIDMGGATTDVYSACANTLSPDTVLHGVPEPFVKRTVEGDLGMRVSAMVVGESAKS
;
A
#
# COMPACT_ATOMS: atom_id res chain seq x y z
N MET A 1 -27.90 12.42 3.80
CA MET A 1 -26.58 12.85 4.33
C MET A 1 -25.65 13.12 3.17
N GLN A 2 -24.80 14.14 3.25
CA GLN A 2 -23.81 14.42 2.20
C GLN A 2 -22.46 13.81 2.54
N ILE A 3 -21.77 13.29 1.53
CA ILE A 3 -20.46 12.67 1.66
C ILE A 3 -19.54 13.29 0.61
N VAL A 4 -18.39 13.79 1.01
CA VAL A 4 -17.35 14.25 0.10
C VAL A 4 -16.21 13.25 0.12
N SER A 5 -15.82 12.81 -1.07
CA SER A 5 -14.62 12.01 -1.30
C SER A 5 -13.56 12.84 -2.01
N VAL A 6 -12.31 12.80 -1.55
CA VAL A 6 -11.18 13.50 -2.18
C VAL A 6 -10.02 12.54 -2.43
N ASP A 7 -9.49 12.52 -3.65
CA ASP A 7 -8.25 11.81 -4.00
C ASP A 7 -7.15 12.83 -4.33
N ILE A 8 -6.10 12.86 -3.52
CA ILE A 8 -4.93 13.71 -3.72
C ILE A 8 -3.86 12.91 -4.48
N GLY A 9 -3.97 12.89 -5.81
CA GLY A 9 -3.00 12.25 -6.69
C GLY A 9 -1.72 13.06 -6.89
N SER A 10 -0.70 12.46 -7.50
CA SER A 10 0.57 13.15 -7.83
C SER A 10 0.38 14.29 -8.84
N THR A 11 -0.56 14.16 -9.76
CA THR A 11 -0.84 15.15 -10.82
C THR A 11 -2.14 15.93 -10.60
N TRP A 12 -3.19 15.24 -10.15
CA TRP A 12 -4.53 15.80 -10.00
C TRP A 12 -5.09 15.52 -8.61
N THR A 13 -5.72 16.53 -8.04
CA THR A 13 -6.60 16.40 -6.87
C THR A 13 -8.03 16.35 -7.39
N LYS A 14 -8.76 15.28 -7.05
CA LYS A 14 -10.13 15.05 -7.50
C LYS A 14 -11.04 15.07 -6.28
N ALA A 15 -12.13 15.82 -6.34
CA ALA A 15 -13.13 15.87 -5.26
C ALA A 15 -14.51 15.55 -5.84
N ALA A 16 -15.30 14.75 -5.13
CA ALA A 16 -16.65 14.35 -5.52
C ALA A 16 -17.59 14.45 -4.33
N LEU A 17 -18.71 15.13 -4.51
CA LEU A 17 -19.80 15.25 -3.55
C LEU A 17 -20.91 14.26 -3.91
N PHE A 18 -21.31 13.46 -2.94
CA PHE A 18 -22.38 12.49 -3.06
C PHE A 18 -23.52 12.81 -2.10
N ALA A 19 -24.75 12.68 -2.58
CA ALA A 19 -25.94 12.60 -1.74
C ALA A 19 -26.22 11.12 -1.45
N ARG A 20 -26.40 10.78 -0.16
CA ARG A 20 -26.80 9.44 0.26
C ARG A 20 -28.29 9.40 0.61
N GLU A 21 -29.01 8.50 -0.06
CA GLU A 21 -30.41 8.15 0.19
C GLU A 21 -30.53 6.64 0.39
N GLY A 22 -30.75 6.19 1.64
CA GLY A 22 -30.63 4.78 1.99
C GLY A 22 -29.22 4.26 1.71
N ASP A 23 -29.11 3.26 0.83
CA ASP A 23 -27.84 2.68 0.37
C ASP A 23 -27.38 3.21 -0.99
N ALA A 24 -28.17 4.08 -1.62
CA ALA A 24 -27.80 4.70 -2.88
C ALA A 24 -26.92 5.94 -2.66
N LEU A 25 -25.91 6.08 -3.52
CA LEU A 25 -25.09 7.29 -3.64
C LEU A 25 -25.30 7.92 -5.01
N THR A 26 -25.71 9.18 -5.01
CA THR A 26 -25.87 9.98 -6.23
C THR A 26 -24.76 11.01 -6.29
N LEU A 27 -23.98 11.04 -7.38
CA LEU A 27 -22.99 12.09 -7.60
C LEU A 27 -23.71 13.43 -7.83
N VAL A 28 -23.48 14.39 -6.94
CA VAL A 28 -24.08 15.72 -6.97
C VAL A 28 -23.16 16.71 -7.70
N ASN A 29 -21.87 16.67 -7.37
CA ASN A 29 -20.87 17.57 -7.94
C ASN A 29 -19.50 16.90 -7.96
N HIS A 30 -18.62 17.33 -8.86
CA HIS A 30 -17.22 16.91 -8.87
C HIS A 30 -16.32 18.03 -9.37
N VAL A 31 -15.08 18.04 -8.89
CA VAL A 31 -14.05 19.01 -9.24
C VAL A 31 -12.74 18.29 -9.49
N LEU A 32 -12.02 18.74 -10.51
CA LEU A 32 -10.68 18.29 -10.83
C LEU A 32 -9.73 19.49 -10.87
N THR A 33 -8.69 19.47 -10.05
CA THR A 33 -7.71 20.56 -9.96
C THR A 33 -6.29 20.02 -10.01
N PRO A 34 -5.33 20.72 -10.63
CA PRO A 34 -3.92 20.31 -10.58
C PRO A 34 -3.45 20.18 -9.12
N THR A 35 -2.73 19.10 -8.79
CA THR A 35 -2.25 18.89 -7.42
C THR A 35 -1.25 19.98 -7.04
N THR A 36 -1.48 20.61 -5.89
CA THR A 36 -0.55 21.57 -5.30
C THR A 36 0.57 20.82 -4.57
N THR A 37 1.52 20.25 -5.32
CA THR A 37 2.56 19.33 -4.81
C THR A 37 3.49 19.91 -3.74
N HIS A 38 3.58 21.23 -3.63
CA HIS A 38 4.36 21.93 -2.59
C HIS A 38 3.57 22.19 -1.30
N HIS A 39 2.23 22.10 -1.33
CA HIS A 39 1.37 22.35 -0.17
C HIS A 39 0.00 21.69 -0.35
N LEU A 40 -0.09 20.40 -0.04
CA LEU A 40 -1.24 19.53 -0.33
C LEU A 40 -2.52 20.04 0.34
N ALA A 41 -2.44 20.53 1.59
CA ALA A 41 -3.58 21.13 2.29
C ALA A 41 -4.25 22.26 1.50
N LYS A 42 -3.46 23.08 0.78
CA LYS A 42 -4.02 24.23 0.04
C LYS A 42 -4.86 23.73 -1.12
N GLY A 43 -4.33 22.77 -1.89
CA GLY A 43 -5.06 22.12 -2.98
C GLY A 43 -6.31 21.43 -2.47
N PHE A 44 -6.17 20.64 -1.41
CA PHE A 44 -7.26 19.92 -0.75
C PHE A 44 -8.43 20.83 -0.34
N PHE A 45 -8.18 21.85 0.49
CA PHE A 45 -9.23 22.76 0.93
C PHE A 45 -9.82 23.59 -0.22
N SER A 46 -9.03 23.93 -1.23
CA SER A 46 -9.55 24.61 -2.43
C SER A 46 -10.51 23.72 -3.21
N SER A 47 -10.17 22.45 -3.43
CA SER A 47 -11.04 21.49 -4.11
C SER A 47 -12.33 21.23 -3.32
N LEU A 48 -12.25 21.17 -1.99
CA LEU A 48 -13.41 21.02 -1.11
C LEU A 48 -14.37 22.22 -1.20
N ASN A 49 -13.83 23.43 -1.08
CA ASN A 49 -14.62 24.65 -1.21
C ASN A 49 -15.34 24.71 -2.57
N LEU A 50 -14.65 24.35 -3.65
CA LEU A 50 -15.24 24.30 -5.00
C LEU A 50 -16.33 23.22 -5.13
N VAL A 51 -16.11 22.00 -4.63
CA VAL A 51 -17.09 20.91 -4.79
C VAL A 51 -18.34 21.12 -3.95
N LEU A 52 -18.21 21.77 -2.79
CA LEU A 52 -19.31 22.12 -1.91
C LEU A 52 -19.95 23.48 -2.24
N ASN A 53 -19.34 24.26 -3.15
CA ASN A 53 -19.76 25.61 -3.51
C ASN A 53 -19.87 26.56 -2.29
N VAL A 54 -18.83 26.56 -1.45
CA VAL A 54 -18.72 27.40 -0.24
C VAL A 54 -17.34 28.04 -0.14
N ASP A 55 -17.25 29.18 0.53
CA ASP A 55 -15.97 29.87 0.75
C ASP A 55 -15.10 29.18 1.82
N ASN A 56 -15.71 28.47 2.76
CA ASN A 56 -15.02 27.74 3.83
C ASN A 56 -15.77 26.48 4.25
N THR A 57 -15.19 25.33 3.96
CA THR A 57 -15.76 24.00 4.27
C THR A 57 -15.67 23.58 5.74
N LEU A 58 -14.75 24.14 6.54
CA LEU A 58 -14.46 23.63 7.89
C LEU A 58 -15.69 23.60 8.84
N PRO A 59 -16.57 24.62 8.86
CA PRO A 59 -17.77 24.59 9.70
C PRO A 59 -18.71 23.41 9.39
N LEU A 60 -18.80 22.99 8.12
CA LEU A 60 -19.70 21.91 7.68
C LEU A 60 -19.26 20.55 8.22
N PHE A 61 -17.95 20.32 8.33
CA PHE A 61 -17.39 19.10 8.93
C PHE A 61 -17.60 19.09 10.44
N ASN A 62 -17.32 20.21 11.13
CA ASN A 62 -17.45 20.30 12.58
C ASN A 62 -18.89 20.12 13.06
N ASN A 63 -19.87 20.52 12.25
CA ASN A 63 -21.30 20.34 12.54
C ASN A 63 -21.82 18.94 12.14
N GLY A 64 -21.00 18.10 11.50
CA GLY A 64 -21.41 16.78 11.01
C GLY A 64 -22.39 16.82 9.83
N GLU A 65 -22.52 17.94 9.15
CA GLU A 65 -23.43 18.10 7.99
C GLU A 65 -22.92 17.34 6.76
N VAL A 66 -21.59 17.23 6.65
CA VAL A 66 -20.88 16.56 5.57
C VAL A 66 -19.87 15.56 6.13
N ALA A 67 -19.92 14.31 5.67
CA ALA A 67 -18.89 13.32 5.97
C ALA A 67 -17.73 13.44 4.97
N LEU A 68 -16.49 13.34 5.45
CA LEU A 68 -15.30 13.38 4.61
C LEU A 68 -14.62 12.01 4.56
N LYS A 69 -14.24 11.58 3.35
CA LYS A 69 -13.26 10.52 3.14
C LYS A 69 -12.23 10.98 2.12
N TYR A 70 -10.97 10.63 2.32
CA TYR A 70 -9.95 11.01 1.35
C TYR A 70 -8.79 10.04 1.28
N SER A 71 -8.15 10.02 0.12
CA SER A 71 -6.96 9.24 -0.17
C SER A 71 -5.81 10.12 -0.67
N SER A 72 -4.58 9.63 -0.57
CA SER A 72 -3.43 10.30 -1.15
C SER A 72 -2.39 9.34 -1.73
N SER A 73 -1.79 9.77 -2.85
CA SER A 73 -0.60 9.17 -3.47
C SER A 73 0.49 10.22 -3.80
N ALA A 74 0.28 11.48 -3.43
CA ALA A 74 1.09 12.62 -3.91
C ALA A 74 2.54 12.71 -3.38
N LYS A 75 2.95 11.84 -2.45
CA LYS A 75 4.34 11.78 -1.94
C LYS A 75 5.21 10.72 -2.64
N GLY A 76 4.65 9.95 -3.57
CA GLY A 76 5.34 8.81 -4.18
C GLY A 76 5.06 7.50 -3.42
N GLY A 77 5.25 6.36 -4.10
CA GLY A 77 4.97 5.04 -3.54
C GLY A 77 5.99 4.65 -2.47
N LEU A 78 5.52 3.88 -1.47
CA LEU A 78 6.35 3.29 -0.42
C LEU A 78 7.23 2.18 -0.99
N ALA A 79 8.54 2.30 -0.90
CA ALA A 79 9.48 1.27 -1.31
C ALA A 79 9.63 0.21 -0.22
N VAL A 80 9.26 -1.03 -0.52
CA VAL A 80 9.42 -2.20 0.36
C VAL A 80 10.52 -3.11 -0.18
N ALA A 81 11.44 -3.51 0.68
CA ALA A 81 12.23 -4.71 0.48
C ALA A 81 11.48 -5.91 1.10
N ALA A 82 11.16 -6.92 0.30
CA ALA A 82 10.44 -8.10 0.77
C ALA A 82 11.41 -9.27 1.02
N MET A 83 11.30 -9.93 2.17
CA MET A 83 12.07 -11.13 2.48
C MET A 83 11.16 -12.28 2.83
N GLY A 84 11.55 -13.50 2.44
CA GLY A 84 10.91 -14.74 2.86
C GLY A 84 11.91 -15.89 3.01
N LEU A 85 11.50 -16.99 3.62
CA LEU A 85 12.33 -18.19 3.73
C LEU A 85 12.53 -18.86 2.36
N VAL A 86 11.43 -19.23 1.70
CA VAL A 86 11.42 -19.90 0.40
C VAL A 86 10.86 -18.96 -0.68
N PRO A 87 11.50 -18.85 -1.87
CA PRO A 87 11.06 -17.97 -2.95
C PRO A 87 9.59 -18.15 -3.32
N SER A 88 9.17 -19.37 -3.66
CA SER A 88 7.83 -19.67 -4.20
C SER A 88 6.69 -19.65 -3.18
N ILE A 89 7.01 -19.44 -1.90
CA ILE A 89 6.04 -19.53 -0.80
C ILE A 89 6.07 -18.22 -0.02
N THR A 90 6.87 -18.15 1.04
CA THR A 90 6.86 -17.02 1.99
C THR A 90 7.32 -15.70 1.36
N LEU A 91 8.22 -15.74 0.37
CA LEU A 91 8.64 -14.51 -0.32
C LEU A 91 7.53 -14.02 -1.26
N GLU A 92 6.87 -14.90 -2.02
CA GLU A 92 5.71 -14.51 -2.81
C GLU A 92 4.57 -13.98 -1.92
N THR A 93 4.30 -14.61 -0.78
CA THR A 93 3.33 -14.07 0.21
C THR A 93 3.73 -12.67 0.69
N ALA A 94 5.01 -12.42 0.95
CA ALA A 94 5.50 -11.10 1.33
C ALA A 94 5.27 -10.06 0.22
N LYS A 95 5.58 -10.39 -1.04
CA LYS A 95 5.36 -9.50 -2.19
C LYS A 95 3.88 -9.18 -2.38
N VAL A 96 3.02 -10.20 -2.37
CA VAL A 96 1.56 -10.04 -2.51
C VAL A 96 0.98 -9.19 -1.37
N THR A 97 1.46 -9.39 -0.13
CA THR A 97 1.07 -8.60 1.04
C THR A 97 1.46 -7.13 0.86
N ALA A 98 2.71 -6.86 0.49
CA ALA A 98 3.18 -5.49 0.27
C ALA A 98 2.45 -4.79 -0.88
N HIS A 99 2.22 -5.49 -2.00
CA HIS A 99 1.45 -4.94 -3.11
C HIS A 99 0.00 -4.63 -2.72
N SER A 100 -0.68 -5.53 -2.00
CA SER A 100 -2.05 -5.28 -1.56
C SER A 100 -2.16 -4.17 -0.50
N ALA A 101 -1.08 -3.84 0.22
CA ALA A 101 -0.98 -2.67 1.09
C ALA A 101 -0.74 -1.34 0.34
N GLY A 102 -0.60 -1.37 -0.99
CA GLY A 102 -0.32 -0.17 -1.79
C GLY A 102 1.16 0.15 -1.96
N ALA A 103 2.07 -0.69 -1.46
CA ALA A 103 3.50 -0.48 -1.59
C ALA A 103 4.06 -0.95 -2.95
N LYS A 104 5.28 -0.51 -3.26
CA LYS A 104 6.08 -0.94 -4.41
C LYS A 104 7.25 -1.79 -3.91
N ILE A 105 7.46 -2.95 -4.51
CA ILE A 105 8.64 -3.77 -4.24
C ILE A 105 9.87 -3.14 -4.90
N ALA A 106 10.86 -2.75 -4.08
CA ALA A 106 12.14 -2.23 -4.55
C ALA A 106 13.20 -3.33 -4.65
N GLN A 107 13.21 -4.24 -3.68
CA GLN A 107 14.15 -5.34 -3.58
C GLN A 107 13.45 -6.58 -2.99
N TYR A 108 14.01 -7.77 -3.24
CA TYR A 108 13.53 -8.98 -2.61
C TYR A 108 14.63 -9.99 -2.35
N TYR A 109 14.51 -10.74 -1.25
CA TYR A 109 15.50 -11.73 -0.84
C TYR A 109 14.83 -13.00 -0.32
N SER A 110 15.55 -14.11 -0.41
CA SER A 110 15.11 -15.39 0.12
C SER A 110 16.24 -16.09 0.85
N TYR A 111 15.91 -17.07 1.70
CA TYR A 111 16.89 -17.82 2.48
C TYR A 111 17.73 -16.92 3.39
N LYS A 112 19.01 -17.29 3.61
CA LYS A 112 19.94 -16.51 4.44
C LYS A 112 20.46 -15.32 3.64
N LEU A 113 20.38 -14.14 4.24
CA LEU A 113 21.03 -12.95 3.71
C LEU A 113 22.54 -13.12 3.76
N ASN A 114 23.19 -12.94 2.61
CA ASN A 114 24.64 -12.86 2.53
C ASN A 114 25.12 -11.40 2.61
N ARG A 115 26.44 -11.20 2.68
CA ARG A 115 27.03 -9.85 2.79
C ARG A 115 26.67 -8.91 1.64
N ARG A 116 26.52 -9.42 0.41
CA ARG A 116 26.11 -8.62 -0.75
C ARG A 116 24.64 -8.21 -0.64
N ASP A 117 23.79 -9.06 -0.09
CA ASP A 117 22.37 -8.75 0.12
C ASP A 117 22.23 -7.59 1.12
N ILE A 118 22.97 -7.65 2.23
CA ILE A 118 23.03 -6.57 3.23
C ILE A 118 23.58 -5.27 2.62
N GLN A 119 24.66 -5.35 1.85
CA GLN A 119 25.21 -4.17 1.18
C GLN A 119 24.18 -3.54 0.22
N ALA A 120 23.48 -4.35 -0.58
CA ALA A 120 22.46 -3.86 -1.49
C ALA A 120 21.27 -3.20 -0.76
N LEU A 121 20.86 -3.76 0.40
CA LEU A 121 19.85 -3.15 1.28
C LEU A 121 20.33 -1.80 1.82
N GLU A 122 21.57 -1.72 2.29
CA GLU A 122 22.17 -0.49 2.83
C GLU A 122 22.37 0.60 1.76
N GLU A 123 22.61 0.22 0.51
CA GLU A 123 22.75 1.15 -0.62
C GLU A 123 21.39 1.71 -1.08
N THR A 124 20.34 0.89 -1.07
CA THR A 124 19.01 1.29 -1.55
C THR A 124 18.18 2.00 -0.48
N GLN A 125 18.36 1.65 0.81
CA GLN A 125 17.60 2.18 1.95
C GLN A 125 16.08 2.18 1.66
N PRO A 126 15.44 0.99 1.56
CA PRO A 126 13.99 0.91 1.37
C PRO A 126 13.26 1.62 2.51
N ASP A 127 12.02 2.04 2.27
CA ASP A 127 11.20 2.62 3.34
C ASP A 127 10.85 1.57 4.40
N ILE A 128 10.59 0.34 3.97
CA ILE A 128 10.22 -0.79 4.82
C ILE A 128 11.00 -2.03 4.42
N LEU A 129 11.48 -2.78 5.41
CA LEU A 129 11.86 -4.19 5.25
C LEU A 129 10.71 -5.08 5.78
N LEU A 130 10.00 -5.74 4.87
CA LEU A 130 9.00 -6.75 5.24
C LEU A 130 9.71 -8.09 5.43
N PHE A 131 10.00 -8.41 6.68
CA PHE A 131 10.71 -9.62 7.09
C PHE A 131 9.71 -10.73 7.41
N THR A 132 9.54 -11.67 6.47
CA THR A 132 8.72 -12.88 6.64
C THR A 132 9.60 -14.13 6.57
N GLY A 133 9.01 -15.28 6.86
CA GLY A 133 9.67 -16.58 6.72
C GLY A 133 9.27 -17.56 7.81
N GLY A 134 9.20 -18.84 7.44
CA GLY A 134 8.70 -19.90 8.30
C GLY A 134 7.17 -19.84 8.50
N THR A 135 6.55 -21.02 8.57
CA THR A 135 5.23 -21.18 9.18
C THR A 135 5.37 -21.12 10.70
N ASP A 136 4.27 -20.99 11.41
CA ASP A 136 4.29 -21.14 12.87
C ASP A 136 4.61 -22.60 13.22
N GLY A 137 5.51 -22.85 14.18
CA GLY A 137 6.07 -24.18 14.46
C GLY A 137 7.08 -24.68 13.41
N GLY A 138 7.44 -23.82 12.45
CA GLY A 138 8.26 -24.17 11.30
C GLY A 138 9.76 -23.92 11.50
N GLU A 139 10.42 -23.56 10.40
CA GLU A 139 11.86 -23.29 10.38
C GLU A 139 12.20 -22.01 11.18
N GLU A 140 13.19 -22.10 12.06
CA GLU A 140 13.61 -21.00 12.96
C GLU A 140 14.99 -20.43 12.62
N SER A 141 15.91 -21.29 12.17
CA SER A 141 17.34 -20.98 12.12
C SER A 141 17.69 -19.93 11.07
N TYR A 142 16.98 -19.87 9.95
CA TYR A 142 17.20 -18.86 8.91
C TYR A 142 16.67 -17.51 9.38
N GLY A 143 15.49 -17.48 10.00
CA GLY A 143 14.91 -16.27 10.59
C GLY A 143 15.85 -15.65 11.63
N LEU A 144 16.31 -16.45 12.59
CA LEU A 144 17.26 -16.00 13.61
C LEU A 144 18.62 -15.60 13.03
N ASN A 145 19.09 -16.25 11.96
CA ASN A 145 20.33 -15.83 11.31
C ASN A 145 20.18 -14.47 10.61
N ASN A 146 19.08 -14.29 9.87
CA ASN A 146 18.76 -13.04 9.19
C ASN A 146 18.56 -11.89 10.17
N ALA A 147 17.88 -12.12 11.28
CA ALA A 147 17.71 -11.12 12.34
C ALA A 147 19.07 -10.60 12.85
N ARG A 148 20.03 -11.51 13.11
CA ARG A 148 21.37 -11.12 13.60
C ARG A 148 22.15 -10.28 12.59
N VAL A 149 22.16 -10.67 11.31
CA VAL A 149 22.89 -9.90 10.30
C VAL A 149 22.23 -8.54 10.01
N LEU A 150 20.89 -8.46 10.12
CA LEU A 150 20.16 -7.20 10.02
C LEU A 150 20.42 -6.29 11.22
N ALA A 151 20.53 -6.85 12.43
CA ALA A 151 20.85 -6.12 13.65
C ALA A 151 22.21 -5.41 13.56
N GLU A 152 23.20 -6.07 12.96
CA GLU A 152 24.57 -5.57 12.75
C GLU A 152 24.69 -4.60 11.55
N SER A 153 23.68 -4.56 10.68
CA SER A 153 23.68 -3.69 9.50
C SER A 153 23.44 -2.22 9.84
N LYS A 154 23.85 -1.34 8.93
CA LYS A 154 23.56 0.11 8.94
C LYS A 154 22.22 0.46 8.31
N LEU A 155 21.36 -0.54 8.08
CA LEU A 155 20.03 -0.32 7.52
C LEU A 155 19.21 0.57 8.48
N ASP A 156 18.66 1.66 7.94
CA ASP A 156 17.87 2.67 8.65
C ASP A 156 16.48 2.77 8.00
N CYS A 157 15.69 1.72 8.19
CA CYS A 157 14.32 1.63 7.70
C CYS A 157 13.40 1.00 8.75
N ALA A 158 12.09 1.11 8.54
CA ALA A 158 11.13 0.42 9.38
C ALA A 158 11.16 -1.07 9.04
N ILE A 159 11.29 -1.93 10.05
CA ILE A 159 11.30 -3.38 9.89
C ILE A 159 9.96 -3.91 10.38
N ILE A 160 9.24 -4.63 9.52
CA ILE A 160 8.03 -5.35 9.91
C ILE A 160 8.37 -6.82 9.95
N TYR A 161 8.38 -7.42 11.14
CA TYR A 161 8.48 -8.87 11.28
C TYR A 161 7.10 -9.49 11.27
N ALA A 162 6.86 -10.35 10.28
CA ALA A 162 5.59 -11.05 10.07
C ALA A 162 5.86 -12.51 9.65
N GLY A 163 6.82 -13.15 10.33
CA GLY A 163 7.23 -14.55 10.12
C GLY A 163 6.86 -15.44 11.31
N ASN A 164 7.50 -16.61 11.37
CA ASN A 164 7.29 -17.65 12.39
C ASN A 164 7.11 -17.07 13.81
N ARG A 165 5.91 -17.23 14.35
CA ARG A 165 5.56 -16.73 15.70
C ARG A 165 6.53 -17.21 16.78
N ASP A 166 7.04 -18.42 16.65
CA ASP A 166 7.76 -19.10 17.74
C ASP A 166 9.17 -18.52 17.98
N ILE A 167 9.67 -17.65 17.09
CA ILE A 167 10.93 -16.91 17.28
C ILE A 167 10.72 -15.40 17.46
N GLN A 168 9.48 -14.94 17.69
CA GLN A 168 9.17 -13.51 17.80
C GLN A 168 9.90 -12.85 18.96
N ASP A 169 10.00 -13.53 20.11
CA ASP A 169 10.67 -13.01 21.30
C ASP A 169 12.17 -12.79 21.03
N GLU A 170 12.84 -13.76 20.42
CA GLU A 170 14.25 -13.65 20.04
C GLU A 170 14.47 -12.59 18.95
N VAL A 171 13.55 -12.48 17.98
CA VAL A 171 13.62 -11.42 16.97
C VAL A 171 13.47 -10.05 17.63
N GLN A 172 12.57 -9.91 18.61
CA GLN A 172 12.40 -8.68 19.39
C GLN A 172 13.66 -8.35 20.20
N GLU A 173 14.31 -9.34 20.80
CA GLU A 173 15.58 -9.15 21.52
C GLU A 173 16.71 -8.72 20.57
N ILE A 174 16.80 -9.32 19.38
CA ILE A 174 17.87 -9.08 18.42
C ILE A 174 17.70 -7.75 17.67
N LEU A 175 16.47 -7.39 17.29
CA LEU A 175 16.17 -6.23 16.44
C LEU A 175 15.48 -5.08 17.20
N GLY A 176 15.24 -5.21 18.50
CA GLY A 176 14.49 -4.22 19.28
C GLY A 176 15.10 -2.82 19.36
N HIS A 177 16.39 -2.66 19.03
CA HIS A 177 17.05 -1.36 18.89
C HIS A 177 16.84 -0.70 17.53
N LYS A 178 16.23 -1.40 16.56
CA LYS A 178 15.78 -0.86 15.26
C LYS A 178 14.32 -0.38 15.36
N ASP A 179 13.83 0.31 14.33
CA ASP A 179 12.40 0.62 14.17
C ASP A 179 11.62 -0.65 13.79
N LEU A 180 11.39 -1.51 14.79
CA LEU A 180 10.77 -2.82 14.63
C LEU A 180 9.28 -2.80 14.98
N THR A 181 8.46 -3.35 14.10
CA THR A 181 7.06 -3.69 14.37
C THR A 181 6.87 -5.20 14.16
N ILE A 182 6.45 -5.92 15.20
CA ILE A 182 6.09 -7.34 15.12
C ILE A 182 4.58 -7.45 14.94
N VAL A 183 4.17 -8.30 13.99
CA VAL A 183 2.76 -8.60 13.71
C VAL A 183 2.55 -10.10 13.50
N ASP A 184 1.29 -10.51 13.39
CA ASP A 184 0.94 -11.89 13.05
C ASP A 184 1.64 -12.33 11.75
N ASN A 185 2.02 -13.62 11.71
CA ASN A 185 2.66 -14.22 10.55
C ASN A 185 1.79 -14.07 9.29
N VAL A 186 2.39 -13.70 8.15
CA VAL A 186 1.66 -13.61 6.88
C VAL A 186 1.28 -14.97 6.31
N LEU A 187 1.96 -16.03 6.73
CA LEU A 187 1.72 -17.41 6.33
C LEU A 187 1.93 -18.35 7.54
N PRO A 188 1.05 -18.30 8.55
CA PRO A 188 1.16 -19.15 9.74
C PRO A 188 1.08 -20.63 9.39
N ASP A 189 0.29 -20.97 8.37
CA ASP A 189 0.13 -22.29 7.78
C ASP A 189 0.05 -22.16 6.25
N LEU A 190 0.52 -23.17 5.50
CA LEU A 190 0.63 -23.11 4.03
C LEU A 190 -0.71 -22.88 3.32
N ASP A 191 -1.81 -23.36 3.91
CA ASP A 191 -3.15 -23.27 3.32
C ASP A 191 -3.90 -22.01 3.77
N HIS A 192 -3.38 -21.28 4.76
CA HIS A 192 -4.07 -20.16 5.42
C HIS A 192 -3.22 -18.88 5.49
N PRO A 193 -3.03 -18.17 4.37
CA PRO A 193 -2.37 -16.86 4.38
C PRO A 193 -3.12 -15.84 5.27
N ASN A 194 -2.39 -15.09 6.09
CA ASN A 194 -2.92 -14.04 6.97
C ASN A 194 -2.23 -12.67 6.73
N PRO A 195 -2.46 -12.03 5.58
CA PRO A 195 -1.76 -10.79 5.23
C PRO A 195 -2.31 -9.54 5.97
N LEU A 196 -3.35 -9.66 6.79
CA LEU A 196 -4.07 -8.50 7.34
C LEU A 196 -3.20 -7.63 8.24
N ALA A 197 -2.54 -8.23 9.23
CA ALA A 197 -1.75 -7.47 10.21
C ALA A 197 -0.53 -6.80 9.56
N ALA A 198 0.17 -7.52 8.68
CA ALA A 198 1.28 -6.96 7.92
C ALA A 198 0.83 -5.84 6.96
N ARG A 199 -0.32 -5.97 6.28
CA ARG A 199 -0.86 -4.89 5.46
C ARG A 199 -1.13 -3.63 6.29
N GLN A 200 -1.79 -3.78 7.43
CA GLN A 200 -2.08 -2.65 8.29
C GLN A 200 -0.79 -1.95 8.74
N ALA A 201 0.22 -2.70 9.18
CA ALA A 201 1.51 -2.13 9.58
C ALA A 201 2.21 -1.37 8.44
N ILE A 202 2.20 -1.90 7.23
CA ILE A 202 2.73 -1.22 6.04
C ILE A 202 2.01 0.11 5.81
N CYS A 203 0.68 0.09 5.88
CA CYS A 203 -0.13 1.28 5.69
C CYS A 203 0.07 2.31 6.79
N ASP A 204 0.16 1.91 8.05
CA ASP A 204 0.42 2.82 9.17
C ASP A 204 1.77 3.53 9.01
N ILE A 205 2.81 2.81 8.59
CA ILE A 205 4.12 3.39 8.28
C ILE A 205 4.02 4.34 7.08
N PHE A 206 3.28 3.96 6.04
CA PHE A 206 3.04 4.84 4.89
C PHE A 206 2.36 6.14 5.31
N LEU A 207 1.32 6.07 6.11
CA LEU A 207 0.59 7.24 6.60
C LEU A 207 1.48 8.12 7.49
N LYS A 208 2.22 7.53 8.44
CA LYS A 208 3.22 8.25 9.24
C LYS A 208 4.24 8.99 8.36
N ARG A 209 4.68 8.39 7.25
CA ARG A 209 5.61 9.03 6.31
C ARG A 209 4.93 10.08 5.44
N ILE A 210 3.73 9.83 4.93
CA ILE A 210 3.01 10.77 4.06
C ILE A 210 2.53 12.00 4.83
N VAL A 211 1.90 11.81 5.98
CA VAL A 211 1.29 12.89 6.78
C VAL A 211 2.36 13.89 7.25
N LYS A 212 3.55 13.40 7.66
CA LYS A 212 4.69 14.26 8.05
C LYS A 212 5.25 15.13 6.91
N GLY A 213 4.80 14.97 5.65
CA GLY A 213 5.28 15.74 4.51
C GLY A 213 4.20 16.56 3.82
N LYS A 214 4.55 17.79 3.43
CA LYS A 214 3.82 18.61 2.46
C LYS A 214 2.39 19.06 2.88
N GLY A 215 2.12 19.13 4.18
CA GLY A 215 0.90 19.77 4.72
C GLY A 215 -0.30 18.83 4.87
N LEU A 216 -0.12 17.50 4.86
CA LEU A 216 -1.22 16.57 5.15
C LEU A 216 -1.55 16.50 6.63
N ASP A 217 -0.56 16.69 7.51
CA ASP A 217 -0.73 17.00 8.93
C ASP A 217 -1.76 18.10 9.16
N VAL A 218 -1.68 19.20 8.40
CA VAL A 218 -2.63 20.31 8.50
C VAL A 218 -4.06 19.89 8.10
N VAL A 219 -4.21 18.94 7.19
CA VAL A 219 -5.53 18.40 6.83
C VAL A 219 -6.08 17.59 8.00
N VAL A 220 -5.30 16.64 8.52
CA VAL A 220 -5.68 15.78 9.66
C VAL A 220 -6.06 16.64 10.87
N ASP A 221 -5.23 17.63 11.23
CA ASP A 221 -5.47 18.52 12.37
C ASP A 221 -6.78 19.32 12.25
N LYS A 222 -7.19 19.66 11.02
CA LYS A 222 -8.37 20.48 10.75
C LYS A 222 -9.65 19.69 10.54
N THR A 223 -9.55 18.45 10.06
CA THR A 223 -10.71 17.62 9.72
C THR A 223 -10.94 16.47 10.68
N GLY A 224 -9.91 16.06 11.43
CA GLY A 224 -9.92 14.87 12.28
C GLY A 224 -9.94 13.54 11.51
N GLU A 225 -9.84 13.58 10.18
CA GLU A 225 -9.83 12.39 9.32
C GLU A 225 -8.42 12.13 8.80
N GLU A 226 -8.00 10.88 8.79
CA GLU A 226 -6.71 10.46 8.23
C GLU A 226 -6.85 10.06 6.75
N PRO A 227 -5.81 10.26 5.91
CA PRO A 227 -5.85 9.79 4.54
C PRO A 227 -5.77 8.26 4.50
N MET A 228 -6.33 7.66 3.45
CA MET A 228 -5.97 6.31 3.04
C MET A 228 -4.93 6.35 1.90
N PRO A 229 -4.08 5.32 1.74
CA PRO A 229 -3.30 5.16 0.52
C PRO A 229 -4.25 5.03 -0.68
N THR A 230 -4.07 5.83 -1.74
CA THR A 230 -4.89 5.69 -2.96
C THR A 230 -4.85 4.27 -3.52
N PRO A 231 -3.68 3.61 -3.66
CA PRO A 231 -3.65 2.25 -4.21
C PRO A 231 -4.38 1.21 -3.34
N TRP A 232 -4.35 1.38 -2.01
CA TRP A 232 -5.17 0.55 -1.12
C TRP A 232 -6.66 0.83 -1.34
N THR A 233 -7.05 2.10 -1.41
CA THR A 233 -8.46 2.48 -1.62
C THR A 233 -9.02 1.86 -2.91
N VAL A 234 -8.22 1.83 -4.00
CA VAL A 234 -8.59 1.15 -5.25
C VAL A 234 -8.63 -0.37 -5.10
N PHE A 235 -7.71 -0.97 -4.34
CA PHE A 235 -7.75 -2.40 -4.03
C PHE A 235 -9.05 -2.81 -3.32
N GLU A 236 -9.48 -2.06 -2.31
CA GLU A 236 -10.75 -2.33 -1.61
C GLU A 236 -11.97 -2.06 -2.51
N LEU A 237 -11.90 -1.08 -3.42
CA LEU A 237 -12.94 -0.87 -4.43
C LEU A 237 -13.09 -2.08 -5.36
N VAL A 238 -11.97 -2.62 -5.87
CA VAL A 238 -11.98 -3.81 -6.74
C VAL A 238 -12.61 -5.00 -6.02
N LYS A 239 -12.21 -5.21 -4.76
CA LYS A 239 -12.80 -6.25 -3.89
C LYS A 239 -14.30 -6.02 -3.68
N ALA A 240 -14.72 -4.79 -3.40
CA ALA A 240 -16.13 -4.46 -3.19
C ALA A 240 -16.98 -4.71 -4.44
N ILE A 241 -16.52 -4.25 -5.61
CA ILE A 241 -17.21 -4.49 -6.90
C ILE A 241 -17.42 -5.98 -7.14
N SER A 242 -16.36 -6.78 -6.97
CA SER A 242 -16.41 -8.23 -7.21
C SER A 242 -17.36 -9.00 -6.29
N ASN A 243 -17.68 -8.43 -5.12
CA ASN A 243 -18.60 -9.03 -4.14
C ASN A 243 -20.05 -8.56 -4.33
N VAL A 244 -20.27 -7.37 -4.88
CA VAL A 244 -21.60 -6.75 -4.99
C VAL A 244 -22.26 -7.03 -6.33
N ASP A 245 -21.50 -7.01 -7.43
CA ASP A 245 -22.04 -7.20 -8.78
C ASP A 245 -21.54 -8.51 -9.39
N HIS A 246 -22.43 -9.48 -9.51
CA HIS A 246 -22.12 -10.78 -10.11
C HIS A 246 -21.67 -10.70 -11.57
N SER A 247 -22.05 -9.64 -12.31
CA SER A 247 -21.57 -9.41 -13.68
C SER A 247 -20.13 -8.89 -13.72
N TRP A 248 -19.64 -8.32 -12.63
CA TRP A 248 -18.27 -7.85 -12.42
C TRP A 248 -17.52 -8.71 -11.39
N LYS A 249 -17.83 -10.02 -11.33
CA LYS A 249 -17.12 -10.93 -10.43
C LYS A 249 -15.65 -11.05 -10.82
N GLU A 250 -15.35 -11.18 -12.11
CA GLU A 250 -13.98 -11.30 -12.63
C GLU A 250 -13.66 -10.21 -13.63
N PHE A 251 -12.63 -9.42 -13.34
CA PHE A 251 -12.22 -8.28 -14.18
C PHE A 251 -10.79 -7.83 -13.86
N ILE A 252 -10.27 -6.98 -14.75
CA ILE A 252 -9.00 -6.27 -14.56
C ILE A 252 -9.31 -4.77 -14.53
N LEU A 253 -8.68 -4.05 -13.61
CA LEU A 253 -8.70 -2.60 -13.54
C LEU A 253 -7.26 -2.10 -13.70
N ILE A 254 -7.07 -1.16 -14.62
CA ILE A 254 -5.77 -0.51 -14.88
C ILE A 254 -5.90 0.95 -14.45
N ASP A 255 -5.21 1.31 -13.37
CA ASP A 255 -5.15 2.68 -12.84
C ASP A 255 -3.86 3.36 -13.30
N MET A 256 -3.96 4.16 -14.35
CA MET A 256 -2.83 4.87 -14.94
C MET A 256 -2.59 6.20 -14.21
N GLY A 257 -1.55 6.24 -13.38
CA GLY A 257 -1.07 7.44 -12.73
C GLY A 257 -0.01 8.18 -13.54
N GLY A 258 0.44 9.33 -13.02
CA GLY A 258 1.56 10.10 -13.60
C GLY A 258 2.95 9.65 -13.13
N ALA A 259 3.05 8.52 -12.43
CA ALA A 259 4.31 7.98 -11.90
C ALA A 259 4.31 6.45 -11.85
N THR A 260 3.16 5.84 -11.57
CA THR A 260 2.96 4.39 -11.58
C THR A 260 1.73 4.04 -12.39
N THR A 261 1.73 2.84 -12.96
CA THR A 261 0.50 2.20 -13.42
C THR A 261 0.20 1.03 -12.52
N ASP A 262 -0.92 1.08 -11.84
CA ASP A 262 -1.35 0.03 -10.93
C ASP A 262 -2.31 -0.90 -11.65
N VAL A 263 -2.02 -2.20 -11.65
CA VAL A 263 -2.88 -3.22 -12.27
C VAL A 263 -3.52 -4.05 -11.18
N TYR A 264 -4.84 -4.06 -11.15
CA TYR A 264 -5.65 -4.85 -10.23
C TYR A 264 -6.37 -5.94 -11.00
N SER A 265 -6.48 -7.12 -10.41
CA SER A 265 -7.30 -8.21 -10.95
C SER A 265 -8.15 -8.80 -9.85
N ALA A 266 -9.43 -9.05 -10.16
CA ALA A 266 -10.31 -9.92 -9.41
C ALA A 266 -10.57 -11.14 -10.30
N CYS A 267 -10.05 -12.31 -9.94
CA CYS A 267 -10.19 -13.53 -10.75
C CYS A 267 -9.86 -14.76 -9.92
N ALA A 268 -10.65 -15.82 -10.04
CA ALA A 268 -10.31 -17.10 -9.43
C ALA A 268 -9.23 -17.81 -10.26
N ASN A 269 -8.16 -18.24 -9.59
CA ASN A 269 -7.18 -19.11 -10.24
C ASN A 269 -7.77 -20.51 -10.42
N THR A 270 -8.41 -20.76 -11.56
CA THR A 270 -9.00 -22.06 -11.89
C THR A 270 -7.97 -22.93 -12.57
N LEU A 271 -7.49 -23.95 -11.87
CA LEU A 271 -6.52 -24.90 -12.40
C LEU A 271 -7.24 -26.03 -13.15
N SER A 272 -6.68 -26.43 -14.30
CA SER A 272 -7.09 -27.65 -14.98
C SER A 272 -6.82 -28.88 -14.10
N PRO A 273 -7.62 -29.97 -14.18
CA PRO A 273 -7.49 -31.14 -13.31
C PRO A 273 -6.08 -31.76 -13.26
N ASP A 274 -5.33 -31.69 -14.37
CA ASP A 274 -3.98 -32.25 -14.49
C ASP A 274 -2.86 -31.25 -14.11
N THR A 275 -3.22 -30.11 -13.52
CA THR A 275 -2.27 -29.05 -13.16
C THR A 275 -1.85 -29.16 -11.70
N VAL A 276 -0.56 -29.39 -11.47
CA VAL A 276 0.04 -29.33 -10.13
C VAL A 276 0.45 -27.89 -9.86
N LEU A 277 -0.18 -27.26 -8.86
CA LEU A 277 0.23 -25.94 -8.40
C LEU A 277 1.52 -26.05 -7.60
N HIS A 278 2.53 -25.26 -7.99
CA HIS A 278 3.73 -25.05 -7.18
C HIS A 278 3.70 -23.64 -6.58
N GLY A 279 3.77 -23.54 -5.26
CA GLY A 279 3.76 -22.28 -4.52
C GLY A 279 2.46 -22.05 -3.75
N VAL A 280 2.22 -20.81 -3.34
CA VAL A 280 1.03 -20.42 -2.58
C VAL A 280 -0.18 -20.20 -3.49
N PRO A 281 -1.40 -20.51 -3.02
CA PRO A 281 -2.63 -20.15 -3.72
C PRO A 281 -2.67 -18.64 -3.99
N GLU A 282 -3.00 -18.26 -5.21
CA GLU A 282 -3.17 -16.85 -5.54
C GLU A 282 -4.44 -16.29 -4.87
N PRO A 283 -4.38 -15.11 -4.25
CA PRO A 283 -5.58 -14.48 -3.74
C PRO A 283 -6.49 -14.07 -4.89
N PHE A 284 -7.80 -14.05 -4.62
CA PHE A 284 -8.81 -13.68 -5.61
C PHE A 284 -8.62 -12.24 -6.14
N VAL A 285 -8.26 -11.31 -5.25
CA VAL A 285 -7.91 -9.93 -5.62
C VAL A 285 -6.41 -9.73 -5.50
N LYS A 286 -5.80 -9.21 -6.58
CA LYS A 286 -4.36 -8.95 -6.68
C LYS A 286 -4.11 -7.52 -7.14
N ARG A 287 -2.92 -7.00 -6.81
CA ARG A 287 -2.36 -5.77 -7.35
C ARG A 287 -0.92 -6.02 -7.78
N THR A 288 -0.52 -5.47 -8.92
CA THR A 288 0.87 -5.27 -9.30
C THR A 288 1.10 -3.80 -9.63
N VAL A 289 2.36 -3.39 -9.65
CA VAL A 289 2.76 -2.01 -9.94
C VAL A 289 3.74 -2.03 -11.10
N GLU A 290 3.30 -1.48 -12.22
CA GLU A 290 4.13 -1.29 -13.39
C GLU A 290 4.69 0.13 -13.41
N GLY A 291 5.80 0.29 -14.13
CA GLY A 291 6.40 1.61 -14.38
C GLY A 291 5.45 2.56 -15.09
N ASP A 292 5.83 3.83 -15.16
CA ASP A 292 5.08 4.82 -15.91
C ASP A 292 5.00 4.43 -17.40
N LEU A 293 3.79 4.29 -17.93
CA LEU A 293 3.54 3.96 -19.34
C LEU A 293 3.68 5.17 -20.28
N GLY A 294 4.19 6.31 -19.79
CA GLY A 294 4.44 7.51 -20.57
C GLY A 294 3.23 8.43 -20.66
N MET A 295 2.57 8.70 -19.53
CA MET A 295 1.47 9.68 -19.48
C MET A 295 2.01 11.10 -19.76
N ARG A 296 1.16 12.04 -20.22
CA ARG A 296 1.57 13.37 -20.76
C ARG A 296 2.67 14.12 -19.99
N VAL A 297 2.70 14.02 -18.65
CA VAL A 297 3.66 14.73 -17.78
C VAL A 297 5.02 14.03 -17.71
N SER A 298 5.04 12.70 -17.86
CA SER A 298 6.22 11.83 -17.76
C SER A 298 6.71 11.29 -19.10
N ALA A 299 5.94 11.50 -20.18
CA ALA A 299 6.25 11.03 -21.54
C ALA A 299 7.67 11.41 -22.01
N MET A 300 8.16 12.60 -21.64
CA MET A 300 9.53 13.03 -21.96
C MET A 300 10.58 12.19 -21.22
N VAL A 301 10.39 11.95 -19.93
CA VAL A 301 11.32 11.18 -19.07
C VAL A 301 11.34 9.70 -19.47
N VAL A 302 10.18 9.13 -19.78
CA VAL A 302 10.06 7.75 -20.28
C VAL A 302 10.71 7.62 -21.67
N GLY A 303 10.52 8.60 -22.55
CA GLY A 303 11.16 8.63 -23.87
C GLY A 303 12.68 8.78 -23.83
N GLU A 304 13.23 9.45 -22.81
CA GLU A 304 14.68 9.55 -22.58
C GLU A 304 15.26 8.23 -22.03
N SER A 305 14.53 7.57 -21.12
CA SER A 305 14.93 6.29 -20.52
C SER A 305 14.88 5.12 -21.51
N ALA A 306 14.05 5.20 -22.56
CA ALA A 306 13.96 4.19 -23.62
C ALA A 306 15.11 4.27 -24.65
N LYS A 307 15.98 5.27 -24.57
CA LYS A 307 17.12 5.48 -25.50
C LYS A 307 18.47 4.98 -24.96
N SER A 308 18.52 4.55 -23.70
CA SER A 308 19.68 3.89 -23.08
C SER A 308 19.59 2.38 -23.20
#